data_AF-A0A927GLY1-F1
#
_entry.id   AF-A0A927GLY1-F1
#
_cell.length_a   1.000
_cell.length_b   1.000
_cell.length_c   1.000
_cell.angle_alpha   90.00
_cell.angle_beta   90.00
_cell.angle_gamma   90.00
#
_symmetry.space_group_name_H-M   'P 1'
#
loop_
_entity.id
_entity.type
_entity.pdbx_description
1 polymer ?
#
loop_
_entity_poly.entity_id
_entity_poly.type
_entity_poly.pdbx_seq_one_letter_code
_entity_poly.pdbx_strand_id
1 'polypeptide(L)'
;MSELVTGDAVVLGVRPARLPSRALASAIDLAAVFTVFILISVVLGIASAALDEAALAAIMVASFLLVLVGGPVAVETLSHGRSLGKLVCGLRVVRDDGGPIRFRHALVRGGMGLVEILMTFGVLASIASLVSARGRRVGDLFAGTLVIRERVAVPGRSVAVPPPPPWLVGRFAQLDLSAVPDELWLAVRQYLTRMQQLDPGVGRSIADRLAADLVERTGTAVPQGVPAAAFLAAVLHERQARDARRVFGAAGAGVPVPDVVVPPGGRAAPGGPGGGREPFGVGPWLPSVPGPGSMLTASVVAVVLLERVPPASTVVAVERLSSGTGLPGVPGVGSLRPVRA
;
A
#
# COMPACT_ATOMS: atom_id res chain seq x y z
N MET A 1 -24.36 10.66 5.13
CA MET A 1 -23.33 9.75 4.59
C MET A 1 -23.25 10.02 3.09
N SER A 2 -22.05 10.22 2.52
CA SER A 2 -21.92 10.55 1.09
C SER A 2 -21.85 9.27 0.27
N GLU A 3 -22.90 9.02 -0.50
CA GLU A 3 -23.05 7.91 -1.40
C GLU A 3 -22.30 8.23 -2.71
N LEU A 4 -21.37 7.37 -3.12
CA LEU A 4 -20.67 7.51 -4.39
C LEU A 4 -21.09 6.32 -5.26
N VAL A 5 -21.79 6.62 -6.36
CA VAL A 5 -22.25 5.61 -7.32
C VAL A 5 -21.10 5.37 -8.28
N THR A 6 -20.51 4.17 -8.21
CA THR A 6 -19.45 3.75 -9.14
C THR A 6 -20.09 3.37 -10.49
N GLY A 7 -19.31 3.32 -11.57
CA GLY A 7 -19.78 2.90 -12.90
C GLY A 7 -20.49 1.53 -12.97
N ASP A 8 -20.31 0.68 -11.95
CA ASP A 8 -21.00 -0.62 -11.79
C ASP A 8 -22.29 -0.53 -10.95
N ALA A 9 -22.84 0.66 -10.71
CA ALA A 9 -24.03 0.90 -9.90
C ALA A 9 -23.96 0.36 -8.45
N VAL A 10 -22.76 0.08 -7.94
CA VAL A 10 -22.52 -0.24 -6.54
C VAL A 10 -22.28 1.04 -5.76
N VAL A 11 -23.17 1.29 -4.81
CA VAL A 11 -23.04 2.35 -3.82
C VAL A 11 -21.83 2.03 -2.92
N LEU A 12 -20.76 2.78 -3.09
CA LEU A 12 -19.64 2.74 -2.16
C LEU A 12 -19.83 3.85 -1.12
N GLY A 13 -19.97 3.43 0.15
CA GLY A 13 -19.94 4.33 1.30
C GLY A 13 -18.52 4.87 1.53
N VAL A 14 -18.06 5.78 0.67
CA VAL A 14 -16.75 6.42 0.83
C VAL A 14 -16.82 7.43 1.97
N ARG A 15 -15.88 7.33 2.91
CA ARG A 15 -15.77 8.28 4.03
C ARG A 15 -14.99 9.50 3.53
N PRO A 16 -15.62 10.69 3.41
CA PRO A 16 -14.90 11.91 3.04
C PRO A 16 -13.78 12.16 4.06
N ALA A 17 -12.63 12.63 3.56
CA ALA A 17 -11.54 13.03 4.44
C ALA A 17 -11.98 14.22 5.31
N ARG A 18 -11.63 14.19 6.60
CA ARG A 18 -11.93 15.30 7.50
C ARG A 18 -11.09 16.52 7.13
N LEU A 19 -11.62 17.72 7.31
CA LEU A 19 -10.94 18.98 6.99
C LEU A 19 -9.52 19.09 7.57
N PRO A 20 -9.26 18.75 8.85
CA PRO A 20 -7.91 18.87 9.41
C PRO A 20 -6.88 17.98 8.70
N SER A 21 -7.27 16.75 8.32
CA SER A 21 -6.38 15.86 7.57
C SER A 21 -6.10 16.36 6.16
N ARG A 22 -7.08 17.03 5.52
CA ARG A 22 -6.87 17.65 4.20
C ARG A 22 -5.97 18.88 4.30
N ALA A 23 -6.17 19.70 5.33
CA ALA A 23 -5.34 20.88 5.59
C ALA A 23 -3.90 20.47 5.87
N LEU A 24 -3.67 19.48 6.73
CA LEU A 24 -2.33 18.95 7.02
C LEU A 24 -1.66 18.37 5.78
N ALA A 25 -2.37 17.55 5.01
CA ALA A 25 -1.83 17.02 3.75
C ALA A 25 -1.45 18.14 2.77
N SER A 26 -2.29 19.17 2.65
CA SER A 26 -2.04 20.33 1.80
C SER A 26 -0.85 21.16 2.32
N ALA A 27 -0.69 21.30 3.63
CA ALA A 27 0.43 22.02 4.23
C ALA A 27 1.76 21.31 3.98
N ILE A 28 1.79 19.98 4.11
CA ILE A 28 2.98 19.17 3.80
C ILE A 28 3.33 19.27 2.31
N ASP A 29 2.33 19.12 1.43
CA ASP A 29 2.54 19.27 -0.02
C ASP A 29 3.05 20.67 -0.37
N LEU A 30 2.46 21.71 0.23
CA LEU A 30 2.85 23.10 0.02
C LEU A 30 4.28 23.35 0.50
N ALA A 31 4.64 22.86 1.69
CA ALA A 31 6.00 22.98 2.23
C ALA A 31 7.03 22.29 1.34
N ALA A 32 6.72 21.09 0.83
CA ALA A 32 7.61 20.37 -0.09
C ALA A 32 7.82 21.15 -1.40
N VAL A 33 6.73 21.64 -2.01
CA VAL A 33 6.78 22.41 -3.26
C VAL A 33 7.50 23.75 -3.08
N PHE A 34 7.24 24.47 -1.98
CA PHE A 34 7.95 25.71 -1.67
C PHE A 34 9.44 25.47 -1.43
N THR A 35 9.81 24.38 -0.77
CA THR A 35 11.22 24.03 -0.56
C THR A 35 11.94 23.84 -1.89
N VAL A 36 11.31 23.10 -2.82
CA VAL A 36 11.85 22.91 -4.18
C VAL A 36 11.94 24.24 -4.93
N PHE A 37 10.91 25.08 -4.84
CA PHE A 37 10.90 26.39 -5.48
C PHE A 37 12.01 27.31 -4.95
N ILE A 38 12.21 27.36 -3.63
CA ILE A 38 13.30 28.14 -3.00
C ILE A 38 14.66 27.63 -3.46
N LEU A 39 14.86 26.31 -3.49
CA LEU A 39 16.12 25.71 -3.94
C LEU A 39 16.43 26.11 -5.40
N ILE A 40 15.45 25.99 -6.29
CA ILE A 40 15.59 26.41 -7.70
C ILE A 40 15.89 27.91 -7.79
N SER A 41 15.20 28.73 -7.01
CA SER A 41 15.41 30.19 -6.99
C SER A 41 16.81 30.57 -6.52
N VAL A 42 17.35 29.88 -5.50
CA VAL A 42 18.73 30.08 -5.02
C VAL A 42 19.74 29.67 -6.08
N VAL A 43 19.56 28.50 -6.70
CA VAL A 43 20.45 28.03 -7.78
C VAL A 43 20.46 29.01 -8.95
N LEU A 44 19.28 29.49 -9.36
CA LEU A 44 19.17 30.47 -10.45
C LEU A 44 19.79 31.81 -10.07
N GLY A 45 19.62 32.25 -8.81
CA GLY A 45 20.27 33.44 -8.30
C GLY A 45 21.79 33.37 -8.34
N ILE A 46 22.38 32.22 -7.98
CA ILE A 46 23.84 31.99 -8.07
C ILE A 46 24.30 31.93 -9.54
N ALA A 47 23.51 31.29 -10.42
CA ALA A 47 23.82 31.14 -11.84
C ALA A 47 23.46 32.37 -12.70
N SER A 48 22.98 33.45 -12.09
CA SER A 48 22.45 34.64 -12.78
C SER A 48 23.49 35.44 -13.56
N ALA A 49 24.79 35.25 -13.28
CA ALA A 49 25.88 36.03 -13.86
C ALA A 49 25.96 35.98 -15.41
N ALA A 50 25.36 34.97 -16.03
CA ALA A 50 25.33 34.80 -17.49
C ALA A 50 23.97 35.18 -18.13
N LEU A 51 22.99 35.61 -17.33
CA LEU A 51 21.63 35.92 -17.78
C LEU A 51 21.40 37.43 -17.74
N ASP A 52 20.71 37.95 -18.75
CA ASP A 52 20.15 39.30 -18.65
C ASP A 52 18.93 39.31 -17.71
N GLU A 53 18.58 40.51 -17.23
CA GLU A 53 17.50 40.71 -16.26
C GLU A 53 16.14 40.21 -16.78
N ALA A 54 15.88 40.36 -18.08
CA ALA A 54 14.62 39.94 -18.70
C ALA A 54 14.52 38.41 -18.80
N ALA A 55 15.61 37.75 -19.17
CA ALA A 55 15.73 36.30 -19.20
C ALA A 55 15.57 35.72 -17.79
N LEU A 56 16.21 36.30 -16.78
CA LEU A 56 16.09 35.88 -15.39
C LEU A 56 14.64 36.03 -14.89
N ALA A 57 13.99 37.17 -15.16
CA ALA A 57 12.59 37.39 -14.82
C ALA A 57 11.67 36.36 -15.49
N ALA A 58 11.87 36.08 -16.78
CA ALA A 58 11.10 35.09 -17.52
C ALA A 58 11.27 33.67 -16.94
N ILE A 59 12.51 33.26 -16.63
CA ILE A 59 12.79 31.95 -16.03
C ILE A 59 12.20 31.86 -14.62
N MET A 60 12.24 32.93 -13.83
CA MET A 60 11.63 32.97 -12.49
C MET A 60 10.12 32.80 -12.55
N VAL A 61 9.43 33.50 -13.47
CA VAL A 61 7.98 33.35 -13.68
C VAL A 61 7.66 31.94 -14.17
N ALA A 62 8.43 31.41 -15.12
CA ALA A 62 8.26 30.05 -15.62
C ALA A 62 8.45 29.02 -14.50
N SER A 63 9.50 29.18 -13.67
CA SER A 63 9.79 28.30 -12.53
C SER A 63 8.68 28.38 -11.48
N PHE A 64 8.16 29.57 -11.20
CA PHE A 64 7.02 29.74 -10.30
C PHE A 64 5.81 28.93 -10.78
N LEU A 65 5.41 29.09 -12.06
CA LEU A 65 4.27 28.35 -12.60
C LEU A 65 4.53 26.85 -12.68
N LEU A 66 5.70 26.43 -13.17
CA LEU A 66 6.05 25.02 -13.35
C LEU A 66 6.18 24.30 -12.00
N VAL A 67 6.74 24.93 -10.98
CA VAL A 67 6.94 24.27 -9.69
C VAL A 67 5.67 24.32 -8.85
N LEU A 68 5.04 25.49 -8.70
CA LEU A 68 3.90 25.65 -7.79
C LEU A 68 2.58 25.12 -8.37
N VAL A 69 2.43 25.13 -9.70
CA VAL A 69 1.24 24.60 -10.37
C VAL A 69 1.59 23.30 -11.09
N GLY A 70 2.60 23.31 -11.96
CA GLY A 70 2.99 22.14 -12.75
C GLY A 70 3.43 20.95 -11.89
N GLY A 71 4.19 21.19 -10.82
CA GLY A 71 4.70 20.16 -9.91
C GLY A 71 3.57 19.35 -9.26
N PRO A 72 2.66 19.98 -8.51
CA PRO A 72 1.49 19.30 -7.95
C PRO A 72 0.63 18.58 -9.01
N VAL A 73 0.42 19.19 -10.18
CA VAL A 73 -0.35 18.59 -11.28
C VAL A 73 0.34 17.32 -11.79
N ALA A 74 1.65 17.37 -12.03
CA ALA A 74 2.44 16.23 -12.48
C ALA A 74 2.43 15.11 -11.43
N VAL A 75 2.70 15.44 -10.16
CA VAL A 75 2.69 14.49 -9.06
C VAL A 75 1.32 13.82 -8.94
N GLU A 76 0.23 14.59 -8.85
CA GLU A 76 -1.13 14.02 -8.73
C GLU A 76 -1.53 13.17 -9.94
N THR A 77 -1.11 13.56 -11.15
CA THR A 77 -1.41 12.81 -12.38
C THR A 77 -0.67 11.47 -12.39
N LEU A 78 0.64 11.49 -12.15
CA LEU A 78 1.48 10.30 -12.21
C LEU A 78 1.19 9.33 -11.05
N SER A 79 0.85 9.85 -9.88
CA SER A 79 0.57 9.05 -8.69
C SER A 79 -0.90 8.62 -8.55
N HIS A 80 -1.73 8.93 -9.54
CA HIS A 80 -3.16 8.62 -9.53
C HIS A 80 -3.89 9.20 -8.30
N GLY A 81 -3.54 10.43 -7.93
CA GLY A 81 -4.19 11.22 -6.88
C GLY A 81 -3.52 11.17 -5.52
N ARG A 82 -2.24 10.77 -5.44
CA ARG A 82 -1.46 10.62 -4.20
C ARG A 82 -0.24 11.56 -4.19
N SER A 83 -0.31 12.66 -3.46
CA SER A 83 0.86 13.51 -3.19
C SER A 83 1.52 13.10 -1.87
N LEU A 84 2.71 13.62 -1.57
CA LEU A 84 3.49 13.26 -0.38
C LEU A 84 2.69 13.45 0.91
N GLY A 85 2.10 14.64 1.12
CA GLY A 85 1.27 14.94 2.28
C GLY A 85 0.01 14.09 2.34
N LYS A 86 -0.58 13.77 1.18
CA LYS A 86 -1.73 12.85 1.11
C LYS A 86 -1.33 11.42 1.49
N LEU A 87 -0.16 10.95 1.07
CA LEU A 87 0.36 9.63 1.47
C LEU A 87 0.55 9.55 2.99
N VAL A 88 1.19 10.57 3.59
CA VAL A 88 1.40 10.65 5.05
C VAL A 88 0.05 10.64 5.80
N CYS A 89 -0.96 11.32 5.27
CA CYS A 89 -2.28 11.38 5.89
C CYS A 89 -3.21 10.20 5.53
N GLY A 90 -2.77 9.26 4.69
CA GLY A 90 -3.60 8.15 4.17
C GLY A 90 -4.78 8.63 3.32
N LEU A 91 -4.56 9.63 2.49
CA LEU A 91 -5.57 10.27 1.64
C LEU A 91 -5.29 9.99 0.16
N ARG A 92 -6.36 9.99 -0.63
CA ARG A 92 -6.28 9.87 -2.09
C ARG A 92 -7.37 10.69 -2.75
N VAL A 93 -7.02 11.35 -3.86
CA VAL A 93 -7.99 12.03 -4.73
C VAL A 93 -8.57 11.02 -5.72
N VAL A 94 -9.89 10.94 -5.79
CA VAL A 94 -10.64 10.11 -6.75
C VAL A 94 -11.62 10.97 -7.52
N ARG A 95 -12.01 10.51 -8.71
CA ARG A 95 -13.10 11.13 -9.48
C ARG A 95 -14.45 10.86 -8.81
N ASP A 96 -15.45 11.62 -9.21
CA ASP A 96 -16.83 11.42 -8.75
C ASP A 96 -17.39 10.03 -9.10
N ASP A 97 -16.90 9.41 -10.18
CA ASP A 97 -17.25 8.04 -10.57
C ASP A 97 -16.43 6.96 -9.82
N GLY A 98 -15.57 7.35 -8.87
CA GLY A 98 -14.70 6.46 -8.10
C GLY A 98 -13.39 6.07 -8.79
N GLY A 99 -13.23 6.40 -10.08
CA GLY A 99 -12.02 6.12 -10.84
C GLY A 99 -10.81 6.99 -10.48
N PRO A 100 -9.59 6.63 -10.95
CA PRO A 100 -8.38 7.41 -10.71
C PRO A 100 -8.42 8.78 -11.37
N ILE A 101 -7.70 9.75 -10.81
CA ILE A 101 -7.59 11.09 -11.40
C ILE A 101 -6.88 11.04 -12.77
N ARG A 102 -7.29 11.92 -13.70
CA ARG A 102 -6.60 12.13 -14.98
C ARG A 102 -5.98 13.52 -15.00
N PHE A 103 -5.05 13.76 -15.94
CA PHE A 103 -4.37 15.04 -16.11
C PHE A 103 -5.30 16.25 -16.09
N ARG A 104 -6.39 16.25 -16.88
CA ARG A 104 -7.35 17.36 -16.92
C ARG A 104 -7.93 17.73 -15.53
N HIS A 105 -8.19 16.73 -14.70
CA HIS A 105 -8.74 16.93 -13.37
C HIS A 105 -7.67 17.51 -12.44
N ALA A 106 -6.45 16.98 -12.51
CA ALA A 106 -5.31 17.51 -11.76
C ALA A 106 -5.00 18.96 -12.17
N LEU A 107 -5.05 19.28 -13.47
CA LEU A 107 -4.79 20.62 -14.00
C LEU A 107 -5.81 21.65 -13.47
N VAL A 108 -7.11 21.35 -13.52
CA VAL A 108 -8.15 22.22 -12.97
C VAL A 108 -7.95 22.43 -11.47
N ARG A 109 -7.61 21.37 -10.72
CA ARG A 109 -7.30 21.48 -9.28
C ARG A 109 -6.06 22.31 -9.01
N GLY A 110 -5.01 22.16 -9.81
CA GLY A 110 -3.75 22.88 -9.68
C GLY A 110 -3.94 24.36 -9.96
N GLY A 111 -4.63 24.69 -11.07
CA GLY A 111 -4.97 26.07 -11.43
C GLY A 111 -5.84 26.76 -10.38
N MET A 112 -6.91 26.10 -9.92
CA MET A 112 -7.74 26.65 -8.82
C MET A 112 -6.96 26.71 -7.51
N GLY A 113 -6.04 25.78 -7.27
CA GLY A 113 -5.14 25.74 -6.12
C GLY A 113 -4.27 26.99 -6.00
N LEU A 114 -3.87 27.60 -7.12
CA LEU A 114 -3.15 28.87 -7.13
C LEU A 114 -3.97 29.99 -6.47
N VAL A 115 -5.27 30.05 -6.76
CA VAL A 115 -6.16 31.08 -6.23
C VAL A 115 -6.62 30.74 -4.80
N GLU A 116 -7.09 29.51 -4.58
CA GLU A 116 -7.74 29.13 -3.31
C GLU A 116 -6.78 28.67 -2.21
N ILE A 117 -5.51 28.37 -2.53
CA ILE A 117 -4.49 27.93 -1.56
C ILE A 117 -3.34 28.92 -1.51
N LEU A 118 -2.69 29.19 -2.64
CA LEU A 118 -1.48 30.04 -2.65
C LEU A 118 -1.80 31.50 -2.36
N MET A 119 -2.77 32.10 -3.07
CA MET A 119 -3.11 33.52 -2.87
C MET A 119 -3.85 33.81 -1.56
N THR A 120 -4.60 32.84 -1.04
CA THR A 120 -5.45 33.03 0.17
C THR A 120 -4.97 32.24 1.38
N PHE A 121 -3.76 31.68 1.34
CA PHE A 121 -3.21 30.79 2.37
C PHE A 121 -4.18 29.65 2.79
N GLY A 122 -4.99 29.16 1.85
CA GLY A 122 -5.95 28.08 2.09
C GLY A 122 -7.22 28.49 2.83
N VAL A 123 -7.43 29.77 3.14
CA VAL A 123 -8.67 30.25 3.79
C VAL A 123 -9.88 29.98 2.89
N LEU A 124 -9.79 30.32 1.61
CA LEU A 124 -10.89 30.11 0.66
C LEU A 124 -11.20 28.61 0.48
N ALA A 125 -10.15 27.78 0.35
CA ALA A 125 -10.30 26.33 0.29
C ALA A 125 -10.97 25.74 1.55
N SER A 126 -10.66 26.30 2.73
CA SER A 126 -11.20 25.86 4.01
C SER A 126 -12.67 26.21 4.16
N ILE A 127 -13.05 27.45 3.82
CA ILE A 127 -14.45 27.90 3.84
C ILE A 127 -15.28 27.07 2.85
N ALA A 128 -14.82 26.91 1.61
CA ALA A 128 -15.51 26.11 0.60
C ALA A 128 -15.72 24.66 1.07
N SER A 129 -14.71 24.07 1.72
CA SER A 129 -14.80 22.71 2.24
C SER A 129 -15.70 22.61 3.48
N LEU A 130 -15.82 23.65 4.30
CA LEU A 130 -16.75 23.69 5.44
C LEU A 130 -18.21 23.77 4.99
N VAL A 131 -18.48 24.57 3.96
CA VAL A 131 -19.84 24.77 3.43
C VAL A 131 -20.29 23.57 2.56
N SER A 132 -19.36 22.88 1.93
CA SER A 132 -19.67 21.71 1.10
C SER A 132 -20.11 20.51 1.94
N ALA A 133 -21.30 19.96 1.65
CA ALA A 133 -21.81 18.73 2.29
C ALA A 133 -20.88 17.51 2.13
N ARG A 134 -20.08 17.48 1.07
CA ARG A 134 -19.09 16.42 0.80
C ARG A 134 -17.67 16.83 1.20
N GLY A 135 -17.51 17.98 1.85
CA GLY A 135 -16.22 18.49 2.28
C GLY A 135 -15.27 18.81 1.13
N ARG A 136 -15.77 19.27 -0.03
CA ARG A 136 -14.98 19.60 -1.23
C ARG A 136 -14.61 21.08 -1.26
N ARG A 137 -13.38 21.41 -1.64
CA ARG A 137 -12.96 22.78 -1.96
C ARG A 137 -13.36 23.14 -3.38
N VAL A 138 -13.24 24.42 -3.74
CA VAL A 138 -13.67 24.95 -5.04
C VAL A 138 -12.97 24.19 -6.18
N GLY A 139 -11.67 23.97 -6.06
CA GLY A 139 -10.92 23.21 -7.05
C GLY A 139 -11.35 21.74 -7.20
N ASP A 140 -11.78 21.06 -6.13
CA ASP A 140 -12.29 19.68 -6.31
C ASP A 140 -13.70 19.66 -6.93
N LEU A 141 -14.53 20.69 -6.67
CA LEU A 141 -15.86 20.83 -7.25
C LEU A 141 -15.79 20.99 -8.77
N PHE A 142 -15.00 21.94 -9.26
CA PHE A 142 -14.84 22.16 -10.71
C PHE A 142 -14.16 20.99 -11.41
N ALA A 143 -13.25 20.29 -10.73
CA ALA A 143 -12.61 19.12 -11.30
C ALA A 143 -13.47 17.85 -11.25
N GLY A 144 -14.62 17.83 -10.57
CA GLY A 144 -15.43 16.62 -10.38
C GLY A 144 -14.67 15.54 -9.61
N THR A 145 -13.99 15.94 -8.53
CA THR A 145 -13.16 15.06 -7.71
C THR A 145 -13.50 15.16 -6.23
N LEU A 146 -13.13 14.12 -5.48
CA LEU A 146 -13.28 14.06 -4.03
C LEU A 146 -12.01 13.48 -3.40
N VAL A 147 -11.64 14.00 -2.23
CA VAL A 147 -10.56 13.44 -1.40
C VAL A 147 -11.16 12.44 -0.42
N ILE A 148 -10.79 11.18 -0.56
CA ILE A 148 -11.22 10.10 0.33
C ILE A 148 -10.09 9.70 1.25
N ARG A 149 -10.45 9.20 2.44
CA ARG A 149 -9.49 8.52 3.30
C ARG A 149 -9.31 7.10 2.78
N GLU A 150 -8.16 6.85 2.18
CA GLU A 150 -7.77 5.48 1.83
C GLU A 150 -7.48 4.78 3.16
N ARG A 151 -8.23 3.71 3.48
CA ARG A 151 -7.79 2.82 4.54
C ARG A 151 -6.53 2.18 4.01
N VAL A 152 -5.37 2.74 4.36
CA VAL A 152 -4.10 2.06 4.20
C VAL A 152 -4.32 0.70 4.83
N ALA A 153 -4.31 -0.35 4.00
CA ALA A 153 -4.14 -1.69 4.50
C ALA A 153 -2.75 -1.66 5.13
N VAL A 154 -2.69 -1.30 6.42
CA VAL A 154 -1.47 -1.44 7.20
C VAL A 154 -1.07 -2.89 7.00
N PRO A 155 0.08 -3.20 6.39
CA PRO A 155 0.56 -4.56 6.31
C PRO A 155 0.59 -5.10 7.75
N GLY A 156 -0.31 -6.04 8.08
CA GLY A 156 -0.50 -6.55 9.45
C GLY A 156 -1.81 -6.17 10.16
N ARG A 157 -2.67 -5.32 9.59
CA ARG A 157 -4.02 -5.01 10.14
C ARG A 157 -5.18 -5.45 9.25
N SER A 158 -4.94 -6.38 8.32
CA SER A 158 -5.97 -7.37 8.03
C SER A 158 -6.17 -8.17 9.30
N VAL A 159 -7.40 -8.30 9.81
CA VAL A 159 -7.68 -9.25 10.90
C VAL A 159 -7.12 -10.59 10.42
N ALA A 160 -6.00 -11.01 11.02
CA ALA A 160 -5.21 -12.10 10.51
C ALA A 160 -6.05 -13.35 10.70
N VAL A 161 -6.51 -13.91 9.59
CA VAL A 161 -7.03 -15.27 9.59
C VAL A 161 -5.86 -16.14 10.09
N PRO A 162 -6.08 -17.05 11.05
CA PRO A 162 -5.04 -17.93 11.54
C PRO A 162 -4.37 -18.65 10.37
N PRO A 163 -3.02 -18.63 10.29
CA PRO A 163 -2.33 -19.35 9.22
C PRO A 163 -2.66 -20.84 9.33
N PRO A 164 -2.89 -21.54 8.19
CA PRO A 164 -3.10 -22.98 8.22
C PRO A 164 -1.87 -23.71 8.75
N PRO A 165 -2.03 -24.92 9.34
CA PRO A 165 -0.90 -25.73 9.74
C PRO A 165 0.06 -25.99 8.56
N PRO A 166 1.39 -25.97 8.76
CA PRO A 166 2.37 -26.04 7.65
C PRO A 166 2.21 -27.28 6.75
N TRP A 167 1.80 -28.40 7.32
CA TRP A 167 1.60 -29.68 6.64
C TRP A 167 0.32 -29.73 5.76
N LEU A 168 -0.50 -28.69 5.82
CA LEU A 168 -1.77 -28.57 5.09
C LEU A 168 -1.71 -27.51 3.98
N VAL A 169 -0.66 -26.67 3.97
CA VAL A 169 -0.41 -25.68 2.92
C VAL A 169 -0.22 -26.37 1.56
N GLY A 170 -0.86 -25.89 0.50
CA GLY A 170 -0.74 -26.46 -0.84
C GLY A 170 -1.52 -27.75 -1.09
N ARG A 171 -2.06 -28.40 -0.05
CA ARG A 171 -2.79 -29.67 -0.19
C ARG A 171 -4.10 -29.53 -0.98
N PHE A 172 -4.69 -28.33 -0.97
CA PHE A 172 -5.91 -28.00 -1.69
C PHE A 172 -5.65 -27.12 -2.91
N ALA A 173 -4.42 -27.12 -3.44
CA ALA A 173 -4.03 -26.28 -4.56
C ALA A 173 -4.79 -26.61 -5.86
N GLN A 174 -5.30 -27.84 -6.02
CA GLN A 174 -6.07 -28.30 -7.18
C GLN A 174 -7.59 -28.18 -6.99
N LEU A 175 -8.06 -27.74 -5.82
CA LEU A 175 -9.49 -27.68 -5.49
C LEU A 175 -10.19 -26.63 -6.35
N ASP A 176 -11.34 -26.97 -6.95
CA ASP A 176 -12.14 -25.96 -7.65
C ASP A 176 -12.91 -25.13 -6.61
N LEU A 177 -12.69 -23.81 -6.64
CA LEU A 177 -13.28 -22.85 -5.70
C LEU A 177 -14.37 -22.00 -6.35
N SER A 178 -14.61 -22.19 -7.65
CA SER A 178 -15.49 -21.34 -8.46
C SER A 178 -16.97 -21.53 -8.09
N ALA A 179 -17.35 -22.69 -7.56
CA ALA A 179 -18.71 -23.03 -7.17
C ALA A 179 -19.12 -22.53 -5.77
N VAL A 180 -18.18 -21.94 -5.00
CA VAL A 180 -18.41 -21.54 -3.62
C VAL A 180 -18.94 -20.09 -3.57
N PRO A 181 -20.13 -19.83 -3.01
CA PRO A 181 -20.72 -18.49 -2.98
C PRO A 181 -19.99 -17.54 -2.03
N ASP A 182 -19.99 -16.24 -2.34
CA ASP A 182 -19.29 -15.22 -1.53
C ASP A 182 -19.79 -15.11 -0.10
N GLU A 183 -21.07 -15.40 0.16
CA GLU A 183 -21.64 -15.43 1.51
C GLU A 183 -20.98 -16.48 2.40
N LEU A 184 -20.75 -17.69 1.86
CA LEU A 184 -20.09 -18.77 2.59
C LEU A 184 -18.64 -18.41 2.91
N TRP A 185 -17.94 -17.78 1.98
CA TRP A 185 -16.60 -17.27 2.23
C TRP A 185 -16.53 -16.19 3.30
N LEU A 186 -17.52 -15.30 3.32
CA LEU A 186 -17.63 -14.28 4.35
C LEU A 186 -17.86 -14.93 5.73
N ALA A 187 -18.75 -15.92 5.80
CA ALA A 187 -19.03 -16.68 7.02
C ALA A 187 -17.77 -17.41 7.54
N VAL A 188 -17.04 -18.11 6.66
CA VAL A 188 -15.76 -18.77 6.99
C VAL A 188 -14.75 -17.76 7.54
N ARG A 189 -14.59 -16.62 6.86
CA ARG A 189 -13.66 -15.58 7.32
C ARG A 189 -14.09 -15.02 8.69
N GLN A 190 -15.36 -14.71 8.88
CA GLN A 190 -15.88 -14.21 10.16
C GLN A 190 -15.63 -15.20 11.31
N TYR A 191 -15.94 -16.48 11.08
CA TYR A 191 -15.65 -17.55 12.03
C TYR A 191 -14.16 -17.59 12.38
N LEU A 192 -13.27 -17.70 11.39
CA LEU A 192 -11.83 -17.81 11.62
C LEU A 192 -11.25 -16.60 12.34
N THR A 193 -11.77 -15.40 12.09
CA THR A 193 -11.35 -14.19 12.80
C THR A 193 -11.82 -14.10 14.26
N ARG A 194 -12.87 -14.83 14.63
CA ARG A 194 -13.47 -14.80 15.98
C ARG A 194 -13.34 -16.11 16.75
N MET A 195 -12.75 -17.15 16.16
CA MET A 195 -12.73 -18.49 16.75
C MET A 195 -12.08 -18.57 18.14
N GLN A 196 -11.14 -17.66 18.46
CA GLN A 196 -10.49 -17.57 19.77
C GLN A 196 -11.36 -16.89 20.85
N GLN A 197 -12.47 -16.27 20.45
CA GLN A 197 -13.42 -15.58 21.33
C GLN A 197 -14.71 -16.39 21.54
N LEU A 198 -14.89 -17.48 20.78
CA LEU A 198 -16.06 -18.35 20.87
C LEU A 198 -15.81 -19.44 21.92
N ASP A 199 -16.90 -19.87 22.56
CA ASP A 199 -16.87 -21.08 23.37
C ASP A 199 -16.38 -22.28 22.52
N PRO A 200 -15.48 -23.13 23.03
CA PRO A 200 -14.88 -24.22 22.24
C PRO A 200 -15.90 -25.20 21.64
N GLY A 201 -17.02 -25.46 22.32
CA GLY A 201 -18.06 -26.36 21.84
C GLY A 201 -18.86 -25.74 20.68
N VAL A 202 -19.27 -24.49 20.85
CA VAL A 202 -20.00 -23.73 19.81
C VAL A 202 -19.10 -23.43 18.61
N GLY A 203 -17.84 -23.10 18.85
CA GLY A 203 -16.85 -22.87 17.79
C GLY A 203 -16.60 -24.10 16.94
N ARG A 204 -16.66 -25.31 17.53
CA ARG A 204 -16.51 -26.57 16.79
C ARG A 204 -17.74 -26.88 15.93
N SER A 205 -18.95 -26.72 16.48
CA SER A 205 -20.18 -26.96 15.70
C SER A 205 -20.33 -26.00 14.52
N ILE A 206 -19.95 -24.73 14.67
CA ILE A 206 -19.93 -23.77 13.56
C ILE A 206 -18.90 -24.18 12.50
N ALA A 207 -17.70 -24.60 12.92
CA ALA A 207 -16.66 -25.06 12.00
C ALA A 207 -17.11 -26.28 11.19
N ASP A 208 -17.73 -27.25 11.86
CA ASP A 208 -18.19 -28.49 11.22
C ASP A 208 -19.30 -28.20 10.20
N ARG A 209 -20.25 -27.31 10.52
CA ARG A 209 -21.30 -26.89 9.57
C ARG A 209 -20.70 -26.18 8.35
N LEU A 210 -19.83 -25.19 8.56
CA LEU A 210 -19.18 -24.46 7.47
C LEU A 210 -18.28 -25.37 6.62
N ALA A 211 -17.61 -26.35 7.23
CA ALA A 211 -16.81 -27.32 6.51
C ALA A 211 -17.69 -28.25 5.68
N ALA A 212 -18.82 -28.72 6.20
CA ALA A 212 -19.78 -29.53 5.45
C ALA A 212 -20.34 -28.77 4.23
N ASP A 213 -20.76 -27.52 4.41
CA ASP A 213 -21.24 -26.66 3.33
C ASP A 213 -20.16 -26.46 2.25
N LEU A 214 -18.89 -26.32 2.66
CA LEU A 214 -17.77 -26.19 1.73
C LEU A 214 -17.49 -27.50 0.98
N VAL A 215 -17.55 -28.64 1.66
CA VAL A 215 -17.40 -29.99 1.08
C VAL A 215 -18.48 -30.26 0.05
N GLU A 216 -19.73 -29.90 0.33
CA GLU A 216 -20.85 -30.07 -0.60
C GLU A 216 -20.62 -29.31 -1.92
N ARG A 217 -20.01 -28.12 -1.84
CA ARG A 217 -19.77 -27.26 -3.00
C ARG A 217 -18.48 -27.58 -3.76
N THR A 218 -17.49 -28.14 -3.09
CA THR A 218 -16.16 -28.42 -3.68
C THR A 218 -15.88 -29.90 -3.91
N GLY A 219 -16.79 -30.79 -3.48
CA GLY A 219 -16.69 -32.24 -3.65
C GLY A 219 -15.53 -32.91 -2.89
N THR A 220 -14.78 -32.15 -2.08
CA THR A 220 -13.58 -32.65 -1.42
C THR A 220 -13.84 -32.84 0.07
N ALA A 221 -13.76 -34.09 0.54
CA ALA A 221 -13.95 -34.42 1.94
C ALA A 221 -12.85 -33.84 2.85
N VAL A 222 -13.21 -33.53 4.09
CA VAL A 222 -12.24 -33.15 5.12
C VAL A 222 -11.32 -34.35 5.41
N PRO A 223 -9.99 -34.21 5.31
CA PRO A 223 -9.08 -35.33 5.57
C PRO A 223 -9.21 -35.85 7.00
N GLN A 224 -9.13 -37.18 7.18
CA GLN A 224 -9.25 -37.81 8.49
C GLN A 224 -8.16 -37.29 9.44
N GLY A 225 -8.55 -36.92 10.67
CA GLY A 225 -7.64 -36.36 11.67
C GLY A 225 -7.35 -34.86 11.54
N VAL A 226 -7.94 -34.16 10.56
CA VAL A 226 -7.85 -32.69 10.43
C VAL A 226 -9.04 -32.03 11.12
N PRO A 227 -8.81 -31.10 12.07
CA PRO A 227 -9.90 -30.28 12.62
C PRO A 227 -10.56 -29.42 11.54
N ALA A 228 -11.90 -29.31 11.55
CA ALA A 228 -12.65 -28.53 10.55
C ALA A 228 -12.15 -27.08 10.42
N ALA A 229 -11.79 -26.43 11.53
CA ALA A 229 -11.20 -25.09 11.50
C ALA A 229 -9.87 -25.01 10.73
N ALA A 230 -9.03 -26.04 10.82
CA ALA A 230 -7.75 -26.11 10.11
C ALA A 230 -7.96 -26.35 8.60
N PHE A 231 -8.95 -27.17 8.24
CA PHE A 231 -9.40 -27.34 6.86
C PHE A 231 -9.88 -26.02 6.25
N LEU A 232 -10.79 -25.32 6.94
CA LEU A 232 -11.32 -24.02 6.50
C LEU A 232 -10.22 -22.97 6.33
N ALA A 233 -9.26 -22.90 7.27
CA ALA A 233 -8.12 -22.00 7.18
C ALA A 233 -7.24 -22.29 5.95
N ALA A 234 -6.99 -23.57 5.66
CA ALA A 234 -6.18 -23.98 4.52
C ALA A 234 -6.86 -23.66 3.18
N VAL A 235 -8.16 -23.94 3.04
CA VAL A 235 -8.90 -23.65 1.82
C VAL A 235 -9.04 -22.14 1.60
N LEU A 236 -9.29 -21.36 2.66
CA LEU A 236 -9.30 -19.90 2.56
C LEU A 236 -7.92 -19.33 2.18
N HIS A 237 -6.84 -19.92 2.70
CA HIS A 237 -5.48 -19.54 2.33
C HIS A 237 -5.20 -19.78 0.84
N GLU A 238 -5.61 -20.92 0.28
CA GLU A 238 -5.47 -21.21 -1.16
C GLU A 238 -6.27 -20.22 -2.02
N ARG A 239 -7.49 -19.84 -1.61
CA ARG A 239 -8.26 -18.79 -2.28
C ARG A 239 -7.47 -17.47 -2.29
N GLN A 240 -7.00 -17.04 -1.13
CA GLN A 240 -6.24 -15.80 -0.98
C GLN A 240 -4.96 -15.80 -1.81
N ALA A 241 -4.25 -16.93 -1.87
CA ALA A 241 -3.04 -17.08 -2.68
C ALA A 241 -3.35 -16.96 -4.19
N ARG A 242 -4.47 -17.54 -4.65
CA ARG A 242 -4.92 -17.41 -6.06
C ARG A 242 -5.34 -15.99 -6.40
N ASP A 243 -6.10 -15.33 -5.53
CA ASP A 243 -6.53 -13.95 -5.73
C ASP A 243 -5.34 -12.98 -5.72
N ALA A 244 -4.36 -13.20 -4.83
CA ALA A 244 -3.11 -12.46 -4.84
C ALA A 244 -2.34 -12.65 -6.16
N ARG A 245 -2.22 -13.89 -6.67
CA ARG A 245 -1.59 -14.15 -7.97
C ARG A 245 -2.34 -13.51 -9.13
N ARG A 246 -3.67 -13.41 -9.09
CA ARG A 246 -4.44 -12.71 -10.14
C ARG A 246 -4.16 -11.20 -10.13
N VAL A 247 -4.18 -10.58 -8.95
CA VAL A 247 -3.98 -9.13 -8.80
C VAL A 247 -2.52 -8.74 -9.08
N PHE A 248 -1.55 -9.47 -8.55
CA PHE A 248 -0.12 -9.17 -8.70
C PHE A 248 0.50 -9.78 -9.97
N GLY A 249 -0.03 -10.89 -10.49
CA GLY A 249 0.39 -11.49 -11.75
C GLY A 249 -0.12 -10.72 -12.98
N ALA A 250 -1.32 -10.12 -12.91
CA ALA A 250 -1.80 -9.21 -13.95
C ALA A 250 -0.95 -7.92 -14.05
N ALA A 251 -0.31 -7.51 -12.95
CA ALA A 251 0.66 -6.41 -12.95
C ALA A 251 2.02 -6.78 -13.56
N GLY A 252 2.31 -8.08 -13.76
CA GLY A 252 3.55 -8.58 -14.38
C GLY A 252 3.40 -9.07 -15.83
N ALA A 253 2.18 -9.30 -16.32
CA ALA A 253 1.91 -9.82 -17.67
C ALA A 253 1.83 -8.73 -18.76
N GLY A 254 2.71 -7.73 -18.68
CA GLY A 254 2.70 -6.54 -19.55
C GLY A 254 4.07 -6.13 -20.08
N VAL A 255 5.03 -7.05 -20.14
CA VAL A 255 6.29 -6.86 -20.88
C VAL A 255 6.44 -8.02 -21.86
N PRO A 256 6.21 -7.83 -23.17
CA PRO A 256 6.66 -8.80 -24.13
C PRO A 256 8.18 -8.82 -24.04
N VAL A 257 8.74 -9.92 -23.55
CA VAL A 257 10.16 -10.20 -23.71
C VAL A 257 10.37 -10.31 -25.23
N PRO A 258 11.15 -9.43 -25.87
CA PRO A 258 11.40 -9.57 -27.30
C PRO A 258 12.09 -10.91 -27.52
N ASP A 259 11.57 -11.70 -28.47
CA ASP A 259 12.22 -12.91 -28.94
C ASP A 259 13.68 -12.57 -29.25
N VAL A 260 14.60 -13.17 -28.50
CA VAL A 260 16.02 -13.13 -28.82
C VAL A 260 16.17 -13.91 -30.12
N VAL A 261 16.24 -13.18 -31.24
CA VAL A 261 16.63 -13.72 -32.54
C VAL A 261 18.06 -14.25 -32.38
N VAL A 262 18.19 -15.56 -32.23
CA VAL A 262 19.46 -16.26 -32.35
C VAL A 262 19.89 -16.17 -33.82
N PRO A 263 21.02 -15.53 -34.16
CA PRO A 263 21.46 -15.45 -35.54
C PRO A 263 21.83 -16.85 -36.05
N PRO A 264 21.49 -17.22 -37.30
CA PRO A 264 21.82 -18.51 -37.85
C PRO A 264 23.33 -18.64 -38.02
N GLY A 265 23.85 -19.80 -37.62
CA GLY A 265 25.28 -20.14 -37.59
C GLY A 265 26.02 -19.81 -38.89
N GLY A 266 27.18 -19.16 -38.73
CA GLY A 266 28.12 -18.91 -39.80
C GLY A 266 28.66 -20.22 -40.39
N ARG A 267 28.62 -20.30 -41.72
CA ARG A 267 29.22 -21.35 -42.55
C ARG A 267 30.66 -21.64 -42.14
N ALA A 268 30.98 -22.92 -42.00
CA ALA A 268 32.33 -23.44 -42.01
C ALA A 268 33.02 -23.11 -43.35
N ALA A 269 34.22 -22.52 -43.29
CA ALA A 269 35.12 -22.35 -44.43
C ALA A 269 36.08 -23.56 -44.52
N PRO A 270 36.42 -24.05 -45.72
CA PRO A 270 37.29 -25.21 -45.87
C PRO A 270 38.79 -24.80 -45.92
N GLY A 271 39.60 -25.58 -45.22
CA GLY A 271 40.96 -26.06 -45.55
C GLY A 271 42.01 -25.11 -46.16
N GLY A 272 43.13 -24.96 -45.44
CA GLY A 272 44.45 -24.64 -45.99
C GLY A 272 45.56 -25.23 -45.10
N PRO A 273 46.58 -25.92 -45.63
CA PRO A 273 47.58 -26.62 -44.83
C PRO A 273 48.84 -25.75 -44.60
N GLY A 274 49.50 -25.89 -43.44
CA GLY A 274 50.84 -25.33 -43.28
C GLY A 274 51.33 -25.15 -41.84
N GLY A 275 52.00 -26.19 -41.33
CA GLY A 275 53.21 -26.19 -40.50
C GLY A 275 53.44 -25.15 -39.39
N GLY A 276 53.69 -25.64 -38.17
CA GLY A 276 54.56 -24.94 -37.21
C GLY A 276 54.31 -25.26 -35.73
N ARG A 277 55.12 -26.17 -35.17
CA ARG A 277 55.63 -26.30 -33.78
C ARG A 277 54.83 -25.68 -32.60
N GLU A 278 54.34 -26.56 -31.73
CA GLU A 278 54.29 -26.55 -30.24
C GLU A 278 55.27 -25.61 -29.49
N PRO A 279 55.12 -25.30 -28.17
CA PRO A 279 54.00 -25.54 -27.24
C PRO A 279 53.75 -24.42 -26.16
N PHE A 280 52.75 -24.64 -25.29
CA PHE A 280 52.56 -24.14 -23.91
C PHE A 280 52.84 -22.65 -23.60
N GLY A 281 51.75 -21.89 -23.38
CA GLY A 281 51.76 -20.61 -22.67
C GLY A 281 50.47 -20.44 -21.86
N VAL A 282 50.51 -20.81 -20.58
CA VAL A 282 49.47 -20.55 -19.59
C VAL A 282 49.49 -19.06 -19.26
N GLY A 283 48.39 -18.35 -19.48
CA GLY A 283 48.25 -16.92 -19.18
C GLY A 283 46.78 -16.54 -18.96
N PRO A 284 46.42 -15.88 -17.84
CA PRO A 284 45.05 -15.81 -17.34
C PRO A 284 44.31 -14.58 -17.89
N TRP A 285 43.10 -14.78 -18.39
CA TRP A 285 42.15 -13.68 -18.61
C TRP A 285 40.80 -14.04 -18.01
N LEU A 286 40.70 -13.84 -16.70
CA LEU A 286 39.42 -13.53 -16.05
C LEU A 286 39.16 -12.03 -16.29
N PRO A 287 37.95 -11.61 -16.70
CA PRO A 287 37.62 -10.20 -16.73
C PRO A 287 37.61 -9.63 -15.30
N SER A 288 38.43 -8.61 -15.08
CA SER A 288 38.59 -7.88 -13.82
C SER A 288 37.32 -7.09 -13.49
N VAL A 289 36.80 -7.31 -12.28
CA VAL A 289 35.75 -6.51 -11.62
C VAL A 289 36.32 -5.15 -11.21
N PRO A 290 35.74 -4.00 -11.58
CA PRO A 290 36.14 -2.72 -11.02
C PRO A 290 35.57 -2.54 -9.60
N GLY A 291 36.47 -2.34 -8.63
CA GLY A 291 36.15 -1.90 -7.27
C GLY A 291 35.78 -0.40 -7.21
N PRO A 292 35.12 0.05 -6.13
CA PRO A 292 34.47 1.36 -6.08
C PRO A 292 35.41 2.46 -5.56
N GLY A 293 35.49 3.58 -6.28
CA GLY A 293 36.26 4.75 -5.85
C GLY A 293 35.97 6.00 -6.70
N SER A 294 35.04 6.82 -6.19
CA SER A 294 34.85 8.26 -6.45
C SER A 294 34.65 8.74 -7.90
N MET A 295 33.45 9.22 -8.24
CA MET A 295 33.08 10.64 -8.16
C MET A 295 31.67 10.87 -8.73
N LEU A 296 30.79 11.41 -7.86
CA LEU A 296 29.80 12.46 -8.13
C LEU A 296 29.09 12.47 -9.51
N THR A 297 27.86 11.94 -9.57
CA THR A 297 26.66 12.65 -10.08
C THR A 297 25.43 11.73 -10.09
N ALA A 298 24.25 12.34 -9.91
CA ALA A 298 22.90 11.77 -10.02
C ALA A 298 22.33 10.96 -8.83
N SER A 299 22.17 11.63 -7.69
CA SER A 299 21.19 11.24 -6.66
C SER A 299 19.81 11.81 -6.98
N VAL A 300 18.97 11.06 -7.68
CA VAL A 300 17.50 11.10 -7.54
C VAL A 300 17.04 9.65 -7.68
N VAL A 301 16.20 9.18 -6.75
CA VAL A 301 15.73 7.78 -6.59
C VAL A 301 16.60 6.89 -5.70
N ALA A 302 16.52 7.07 -4.37
CA ALA A 302 16.61 6.00 -3.34
C ALA A 302 16.70 6.58 -1.90
N VAL A 303 15.59 7.06 -1.31
CA VAL A 303 15.55 7.48 0.12
C VAL A 303 14.31 6.96 0.86
N VAL A 304 13.65 5.86 0.44
CA VAL A 304 12.50 5.31 1.19
C VAL A 304 12.59 3.80 1.46
N LEU A 305 13.80 3.26 1.61
CA LEU A 305 13.93 1.90 2.12
C LEU A 305 15.15 1.82 3.03
N LEU A 306 14.92 2.01 4.34
CA LEU A 306 15.63 1.37 5.46
C LEU A 306 15.30 2.13 6.75
N GLU A 307 14.18 1.77 7.40
CA GLU A 307 14.12 1.89 8.85
C GLU A 307 14.00 0.48 9.44
N ARG A 308 14.92 0.22 10.36
CA ARG A 308 15.22 -1.08 10.95
C ARG A 308 14.14 -1.46 11.95
N VAL A 309 13.63 -2.67 11.80
CA VAL A 309 12.97 -3.45 12.85
C VAL A 309 14.03 -3.89 13.88
N PRO A 310 13.90 -3.61 15.19
CA PRO A 310 14.61 -4.38 16.20
C PRO A 310 13.79 -5.64 16.58
N PRO A 311 14.46 -6.80 16.82
CA PRO A 311 13.78 -8.05 17.07
C PRO A 311 13.28 -8.16 18.52
N ALA A 312 12.09 -8.76 18.66
CA ALA A 312 11.58 -9.28 19.92
C ALA A 312 12.28 -10.62 20.26
N SER A 313 12.89 -10.74 21.44
CA SER A 313 12.89 -11.98 22.23
C SER A 313 13.54 -11.79 23.61
N THR A 314 12.75 -11.98 24.67
CA THR A 314 13.08 -12.69 25.92
C THR A 314 11.73 -12.95 26.58
N VAL A 315 11.07 -14.06 26.22
CA VAL A 315 11.02 -15.32 26.98
C VAL A 315 10.45 -15.12 28.41
N VAL A 316 9.18 -15.51 28.49
CA VAL A 316 8.43 -16.11 29.61
C VAL A 316 9.26 -16.62 30.79
N ALA A 317 8.90 -16.20 32.01
CA ALA A 317 8.96 -17.04 33.20
C ALA A 317 7.87 -16.62 34.21
N VAL A 318 6.83 -17.45 34.27
CA VAL A 318 5.87 -17.57 35.36
C VAL A 318 6.52 -18.42 36.45
N GLU A 319 6.61 -17.96 37.70
CA GLU A 319 6.34 -18.83 38.85
C GLU A 319 6.07 -18.07 40.16
N ARG A 320 5.22 -18.69 40.98
CA ARG A 320 4.67 -18.26 42.27
C ARG A 320 5.65 -18.50 43.44
N LEU A 321 5.16 -18.09 44.62
CA LEU A 321 5.51 -18.49 46.01
C LEU A 321 6.55 -17.58 46.67
N SER A 322 6.18 -16.76 47.65
CA SER A 322 5.74 -17.08 49.02
C SER A 322 6.86 -16.80 50.03
N SER A 323 6.77 -15.65 50.71
CA SER A 323 7.20 -15.41 52.11
C SER A 323 6.94 -13.93 52.41
N GLY A 324 5.89 -13.57 53.15
CA GLY A 324 5.96 -13.30 54.59
C GLY A 324 6.62 -11.93 54.82
N THR A 325 5.99 -10.88 55.35
CA THR A 325 5.31 -10.74 56.65
C THR A 325 4.63 -9.36 56.69
N GLY A 326 3.37 -9.24 57.08
CA GLY A 326 3.05 -8.63 58.39
C GLY A 326 1.67 -7.94 58.39
N LEU A 327 0.71 -8.57 59.07
CA LEU A 327 -0.52 -7.98 59.65
C LEU A 327 -0.17 -7.22 60.95
N PRO A 328 -1.05 -6.42 61.63
CA PRO A 328 -2.50 -6.64 61.74
C PRO A 328 -3.43 -5.40 61.81
N GLY A 329 -4.74 -5.63 61.70
CA GLY A 329 -5.77 -4.64 62.05
C GLY A 329 -7.19 -5.00 61.59
N VAL A 330 -7.89 -5.84 62.36
CA VAL A 330 -9.34 -6.17 62.30
C VAL A 330 -9.82 -5.99 63.75
N PRO A 331 -11.01 -5.41 64.08
CA PRO A 331 -12.30 -6.06 63.80
C PRO A 331 -13.54 -5.17 63.59
N GLY A 332 -14.59 -5.77 62.99
CA GLY A 332 -15.93 -5.19 62.96
C GLY A 332 -16.92 -6.02 62.14
N VAL A 333 -17.54 -7.02 62.76
CA VAL A 333 -18.57 -7.92 62.24
C VAL A 333 -19.91 -7.18 62.06
N GLY A 334 -20.63 -7.43 60.95
CA GLY A 334 -22.00 -6.96 60.75
C GLY A 334 -22.73 -7.73 59.65
N SER A 335 -23.69 -8.55 60.06
CA SER A 335 -24.42 -9.58 59.31
C SER A 335 -25.57 -9.08 58.42
N LEU A 336 -25.80 -9.80 57.31
CA LEU A 336 -27.09 -10.27 56.73
C LEU A 336 -28.24 -9.26 56.51
N ARG A 337 -28.64 -9.06 55.22
CA ARG A 337 -29.84 -9.65 54.58
C ARG A 337 -30.13 -9.04 53.19
N PRO A 338 -30.76 -9.81 52.26
CA PRO A 338 -31.20 -9.31 50.96
C PRO A 338 -32.65 -8.78 51.03
N VAL A 339 -32.97 -7.77 50.21
CA VAL A 339 -34.35 -7.40 49.91
C VAL A 339 -34.52 -7.37 48.40
N ARG A 340 -35.34 -8.30 47.90
CA ARG A 340 -36.07 -8.18 46.64
C ARG A 340 -37.35 -7.39 46.93
N ALA A 341 -37.67 -6.46 46.05
CA ALA A 341 -38.97 -6.33 45.40
C ALA A 341 -38.74 -5.69 44.04
#